data_AF-A0A936Q035-F1
#
_entry.id   AF-A0A936Q035-F1
#
_cell.length_a   1.000
_cell.length_b   1.000
_cell.length_c   1.000
_cell.angle_alpha   90.00
_cell.angle_beta   90.00
_cell.angle_gamma   90.00
#
_symmetry.space_group_name_H-M   'P 1'
#
loop_
_entity.id
_entity.type
_entity.pdbx_description
1 polymer ?
#
loop_
_entity_poly.entity_id
_entity_poly.type
_entity_poly.pdbx_seq_one_letter_code
_entity_poly.pdbx_strand_id
1 'polypeptide(L)'
;MACRRRLTLGGLVGIAALALVGAPAKTSLAAPAARFPVDLVASIPPRTPFALTGSQLMARLASSSREERSRVLVEQLLEGNIPSALRQLRSVVTSTPGPSGALVRAVVWVMPDYLAVGSDEDFVRVPLGLPEALAVARKFGFTLPTRKIVNTIHVQAEAKLDPHPMPACRAMTSVAYFKAHNETIDRQQRRFAPGTLVSGTKKDVVITPRLASYPGRVAIYGWLRPDGEAIQPLSTVHEARYADYSHGIRLVSSTVLVDGEARSVFDVLEDPSRAGLLSDEGPDPNARRLLGPS
;
A
#
# COMPACT_ATOMS: atom_id res chain seq x y z
N MET A 1 -29.11 -7.48 -84.70
CA MET A 1 -29.92 -6.32 -84.28
C MET A 1 -29.02 -5.32 -83.60
N ALA A 2 -28.94 -4.12 -84.16
CA ALA A 2 -28.07 -3.04 -83.68
C ALA A 2 -28.80 -2.19 -82.63
N CYS A 3 -28.07 -1.70 -81.63
CA CYS A 3 -28.22 -0.30 -81.19
C CYS A 3 -26.96 0.15 -80.44
N ARG A 4 -26.41 1.29 -80.88
CA ARG A 4 -25.20 1.97 -80.40
C ARG A 4 -25.53 2.91 -79.23
N ARG A 5 -24.55 3.18 -78.35
CA ARG A 5 -23.92 4.52 -78.09
C ARG A 5 -23.06 4.50 -76.81
N ARG A 6 -21.74 4.75 -76.94
CA ARG A 6 -20.95 5.96 -76.57
C ARG A 6 -20.50 5.98 -75.09
N LEU A 7 -19.18 5.81 -74.82
CA LEU A 7 -18.19 6.85 -74.40
C LEU A 7 -18.58 7.50 -73.06
N THR A 8 -17.79 7.44 -71.98
CA THR A 8 -16.46 8.07 -71.84
C THR A 8 -15.61 7.50 -70.69
N LEU A 9 -14.30 7.61 -70.86
CA LEU A 9 -13.25 7.41 -69.86
C LEU A 9 -13.20 8.65 -68.94
N GLY A 10 -13.10 8.46 -67.61
CA GLY A 10 -12.96 9.55 -66.65
C GLY A 10 -12.57 9.02 -65.28
N GLY A 11 -11.30 8.66 -65.10
CA GLY A 11 -10.74 8.35 -63.79
C GLY A 11 -10.53 9.63 -62.98
N LEU A 12 -11.25 9.77 -61.87
CA LEU A 12 -10.96 10.73 -60.81
C LEU A 12 -10.24 9.97 -59.69
N VAL A 13 -8.92 10.16 -59.61
CA VAL A 13 -8.13 9.81 -58.42
C VAL A 13 -8.41 10.89 -57.38
N GLY A 14 -9.24 10.56 -56.39
CA GLY A 14 -9.43 11.40 -55.20
C GLY A 14 -8.20 11.29 -54.30
N ILE A 15 -7.45 12.39 -54.17
CA ILE A 15 -6.40 12.54 -53.16
C ILE A 15 -7.09 12.72 -51.81
N ALA A 16 -7.16 11.64 -51.02
CA ALA A 16 -7.53 11.73 -49.61
C ALA A 16 -6.33 12.27 -48.82
N ALA A 17 -6.37 13.55 -48.43
CA ALA A 17 -5.43 14.12 -47.49
C ALA A 17 -5.65 13.49 -46.11
N LEU A 18 -4.77 12.55 -45.75
CA LEU A 18 -4.74 11.93 -44.43
C LEU A 18 -4.16 12.94 -43.43
N ALA A 19 -5.03 13.69 -42.75
CA ALA A 19 -4.62 14.51 -41.62
C ALA A 19 -4.20 13.58 -40.47
N LEU A 20 -2.88 13.45 -40.25
CA LEU A 20 -2.34 12.83 -39.03
C LEU A 20 -2.68 13.74 -37.84
N VAL A 21 -3.80 13.48 -37.18
CA VAL A 21 -4.05 13.96 -35.83
C VAL A 21 -3.14 13.15 -34.91
N GLY A 22 -2.00 13.74 -34.54
CA GLY A 22 -1.10 13.17 -33.55
C GLY A 22 -1.83 12.97 -32.23
N ALA A 23 -1.95 11.73 -31.77
CA ALA A 23 -2.41 11.44 -30.43
C ALA A 23 -1.45 12.12 -29.42
N PRO A 24 -1.96 12.74 -28.33
CA PRO A 24 -1.08 13.33 -27.34
C PRO A 24 -0.27 12.19 -26.71
N ALA A 25 1.06 12.31 -26.78
CA ALA A 25 1.95 11.43 -26.05
C ALA A 25 1.54 11.46 -24.57
N LYS A 26 1.13 10.32 -24.02
CA LYS A 26 1.01 10.14 -22.58
C LYS A 26 2.41 10.20 -22.01
N THR A 27 2.88 11.39 -21.69
CA THR A 27 4.12 11.58 -20.94
C THR A 27 3.88 10.99 -19.56
N SER A 28 4.26 9.72 -19.39
CA SER A 28 4.42 9.15 -18.05
C SER A 28 5.52 9.96 -17.39
N LEU A 29 5.15 10.84 -16.46
CA LEU A 29 6.08 11.36 -15.47
C LEU A 29 6.46 10.19 -14.55
N ALA A 30 7.30 9.29 -15.05
CA ALA A 30 8.14 8.50 -14.17
C ALA A 30 9.02 9.52 -13.46
N ALA A 31 8.63 9.88 -12.24
CA ALA A 31 9.46 10.71 -11.38
C ALA A 31 10.82 10.00 -11.29
N PRO A 32 11.95 10.68 -11.54
CA PRO A 32 13.25 10.11 -11.26
C PRO A 32 13.22 9.63 -9.81
N ALA A 33 13.70 8.41 -9.56
CA ALA A 33 13.79 7.84 -8.22
C ALA A 33 14.59 8.82 -7.36
N ALA A 34 13.90 9.69 -6.62
CA ALA A 34 14.54 10.66 -5.76
C ALA A 34 15.31 9.85 -4.72
N ARG A 35 16.65 9.83 -4.83
CA ARG A 35 17.51 9.23 -3.82
C ARG A 35 17.35 10.09 -2.58
N PHE A 36 16.58 9.59 -1.63
CA PHE A 36 16.45 10.20 -0.31
C PHE A 36 17.82 10.13 0.36
N PRO A 37 18.30 11.22 1.01
CA PRO A 37 19.65 11.28 1.60
C PRO A 37 19.80 10.46 2.89
N VAL A 38 18.77 9.75 3.33
CA VAL A 38 18.71 9.01 4.60
C VAL A 38 18.34 7.55 4.34
N ASP A 39 19.00 6.62 5.03
CA ASP A 39 18.59 5.23 5.08
C ASP A 39 17.31 5.09 5.93
N LEU A 40 16.16 5.10 5.25
CA LEU A 40 14.84 5.03 5.87
C LEU A 40 14.54 3.69 6.56
N VAL A 41 15.36 2.65 6.34
CA VAL A 41 15.20 1.33 6.97
C VAL A 41 16.26 1.04 8.04
N ALA A 42 17.13 1.99 8.36
CA ALA A 42 18.22 1.82 9.33
C ALA A 42 17.74 1.35 10.72
N SER A 43 16.52 1.72 11.12
CA SER A 43 15.93 1.31 12.40
C SER A 43 15.29 -0.08 12.38
N ILE A 44 15.25 -0.76 11.22
CA ILE A 44 14.80 -2.15 11.11
C ILE A 44 16.02 -3.06 11.31
N PRO A 45 16.09 -3.87 12.37
CA PRO A 45 17.24 -4.73 12.59
C PRO A 45 17.47 -5.72 11.44
N PRO A 46 18.73 -6.11 11.18
CA PRO A 46 19.03 -7.17 10.24
C PRO A 46 18.44 -8.48 10.73
N ARG A 47 17.89 -9.28 9.80
CA ARG A 47 17.40 -10.61 10.11
C ARG A 47 18.56 -11.51 10.54
N THR A 48 18.45 -12.17 11.70
CA THR A 48 19.49 -13.09 12.15
C THR A 48 19.45 -14.40 11.33
N PRO A 49 20.60 -15.09 11.13
CA PRO A 49 20.63 -16.38 10.44
C PRO A 49 19.81 -17.48 11.14
N PHE A 50 19.60 -17.36 12.45
CA PHE A 50 18.85 -18.32 13.27
C PHE A 50 17.36 -17.99 13.40
N ALA A 51 16.91 -16.87 12.81
CA ALA A 51 15.50 -16.50 12.83
C ALA A 51 14.66 -17.58 12.12
N LEU A 52 13.51 -17.91 12.72
CA LEU A 52 12.57 -18.87 12.15
C LEU A 52 12.03 -18.37 10.80
N THR A 53 11.76 -19.29 9.88
CA THR A 53 11.01 -18.96 8.67
C THR A 53 9.53 -18.69 9.00
N GLY A 54 8.79 -18.14 8.04
CA GLY A 54 7.36 -17.89 8.21
C GLY A 54 6.59 -19.16 8.53
N SER A 55 6.81 -20.23 7.77
CA SER A 55 6.15 -21.51 7.99
C SER A 55 6.48 -22.15 9.35
N GLN A 56 7.74 -22.10 9.79
CA GLN A 56 8.20 -22.61 11.09
C GLN A 56 7.54 -21.85 12.24
N LEU A 57 7.52 -20.51 12.17
CA LEU A 57 6.89 -19.69 13.19
C LEU A 57 5.38 -19.91 13.24
N MET A 58 4.72 -20.03 12.08
CA MET A 58 3.28 -20.34 12.04
C MET A 58 2.98 -21.72 12.63
N ALA A 59 3.81 -22.73 12.39
CA ALA A 59 3.64 -24.05 13.01
C ALA A 59 3.73 -23.98 14.54
N ARG A 60 4.69 -23.21 15.08
CA ARG A 60 4.83 -22.98 16.52
C ARG A 60 3.62 -22.26 17.13
N LEU A 61 3.00 -21.34 16.39
CA LEU A 61 1.87 -20.54 16.85
C LEU A 61 0.50 -21.17 16.57
N ALA A 62 0.44 -22.36 15.97
CA ALA A 62 -0.81 -22.96 15.48
C ALA A 62 -1.93 -23.06 16.53
N SER A 63 -1.57 -23.29 17.80
CA SER A 63 -2.50 -23.45 18.93
C SER A 63 -2.43 -22.29 19.94
N SER A 64 -1.70 -21.22 19.63
CA SER A 64 -1.55 -20.05 20.52
C SER A 64 -2.82 -19.22 20.62
N SER A 65 -2.98 -18.49 21.74
CA SER A 65 -4.06 -17.51 21.86
C SER A 65 -3.85 -16.32 20.91
N ARG A 66 -4.87 -15.48 20.73
CA ARG A 66 -4.74 -14.24 19.93
C ARG A 66 -3.68 -13.32 20.52
N GLU A 67 -3.66 -13.19 21.84
CA GLU A 67 -2.77 -12.32 22.59
C GLU A 67 -1.32 -12.80 22.52
N GLU A 68 -1.10 -14.09 22.75
CA GLU A 68 0.23 -14.70 22.63
C GLU A 68 0.77 -14.58 21.21
N ARG A 69 -0.05 -14.90 20.20
CA ARG A 69 0.32 -14.78 18.81
C ARG A 69 0.71 -13.36 18.44
N SER A 70 -0.10 -12.36 18.79
CA SER A 70 0.21 -10.95 18.51
C SER A 70 1.52 -10.53 19.18
N ARG A 71 1.74 -10.92 20.44
CA ARG A 71 3.00 -10.64 21.16
C ARG A 71 4.21 -11.23 20.44
N VAL A 72 4.18 -12.52 20.13
CA VAL A 72 5.30 -13.22 19.46
C VAL A 72 5.55 -12.64 18.06
N LEU A 73 4.49 -12.31 17.31
CA LEU A 73 4.63 -11.67 16.00
C LEU A 73 5.32 -10.30 16.09
N VAL A 74 4.93 -9.46 17.05
CA VAL A 74 5.57 -8.16 17.29
C VAL A 74 7.03 -8.35 17.69
N GLU A 75 7.35 -9.27 18.59
CA GLU A 75 8.74 -9.59 18.98
C GLU A 75 9.58 -9.97 17.76
N GLN A 76 9.09 -10.91 16.93
CA GLN A 76 9.80 -11.35 15.74
C GLN A 76 10.03 -10.22 14.72
N LEU A 77 9.03 -9.37 14.51
CA LEU A 77 9.19 -8.19 13.65
C LEU A 77 10.27 -7.27 14.23
N LEU A 78 10.19 -6.91 15.51
CA LEU A 78 11.13 -6.00 16.18
C LEU A 78 12.56 -6.56 16.27
N GLU A 79 12.74 -7.88 16.25
CA GLU A 79 14.04 -8.55 16.13
C GLU A 79 14.59 -8.57 14.69
N GLY A 80 13.84 -8.05 13.72
CA GLY A 80 14.24 -7.98 12.32
C GLY A 80 13.92 -9.24 11.50
N ASN A 81 13.12 -10.18 12.01
CA ASN A 81 12.65 -11.35 11.26
C ASN A 81 11.59 -10.96 10.22
N ILE A 82 12.04 -10.24 9.20
CA ILE A 82 11.28 -9.66 8.10
C ILE A 82 11.99 -10.05 6.80
N PRO A 83 11.28 -10.38 5.71
CA PRO A 83 11.89 -10.59 4.40
C PRO A 83 12.75 -9.38 3.96
N SER A 84 13.91 -9.63 3.35
CA SER A 84 14.82 -8.57 2.89
C SER A 84 14.18 -7.72 1.79
N ALA A 85 13.34 -8.33 0.94
CA ALA A 85 12.60 -7.62 -0.10
C ALA A 85 11.71 -6.49 0.45
N LEU A 86 11.19 -6.61 1.69
CA LEU A 86 10.37 -5.54 2.31
C LEU A 86 11.19 -4.31 2.71
N ARG A 87 12.52 -4.43 2.81
CA ARG A 87 13.43 -3.30 3.08
C ARG A 87 13.70 -2.46 1.84
N GLN A 88 13.33 -2.95 0.65
CA GLN A 88 13.46 -2.21 -0.60
C GLN A 88 12.25 -1.29 -0.77
N LEU A 89 12.24 -0.18 -0.03
CA LEU A 89 11.12 0.76 -0.06
C LEU A 89 10.86 1.28 -1.48
N ARG A 90 9.59 1.51 -1.77
CA ARG A 90 9.11 2.06 -3.03
C ARG A 90 8.61 3.48 -2.80
N SER A 91 8.94 4.40 -3.69
CA SER A 91 8.40 5.75 -3.64
C SER A 91 7.10 5.84 -4.43
N VAL A 92 6.11 6.54 -3.86
CA VAL A 92 4.89 6.96 -4.56
C VAL A 92 4.76 8.47 -4.47
N VAL A 93 4.22 9.09 -5.52
CA VAL A 93 4.07 10.54 -5.61
C VAL A 93 2.62 10.93 -5.41
N THR A 94 2.36 11.90 -4.55
CA THR A 94 1.04 12.50 -4.33
C THR A 94 1.12 14.00 -4.56
N SER A 95 -0.01 14.62 -4.87
CA SER A 95 -0.09 16.06 -5.07
C SER A 95 -1.42 16.62 -4.57
N THR A 96 -1.40 17.92 -4.29
CA THR A 96 -2.59 18.73 -3.98
C THR A 96 -2.41 20.13 -4.56
N PRO A 97 -3.48 20.84 -4.95
CA PRO A 97 -3.40 22.26 -5.26
C PRO A 97 -2.92 23.04 -4.03
N GLY A 98 -1.92 23.90 -4.23
CA GLY A 98 -1.46 24.87 -3.23
C GLY A 98 -2.26 26.18 -3.27
N PRO A 99 -1.95 27.14 -2.39
CA PRO A 99 -2.69 28.40 -2.28
C PRO A 99 -2.70 29.25 -3.56
N SER A 100 -1.64 29.16 -4.37
CA SER A 100 -1.53 29.86 -5.66
C SER A 100 -2.18 29.11 -6.82
N GLY A 101 -2.80 27.94 -6.58
CA GLY A 101 -3.31 27.03 -7.61
C GLY A 101 -2.24 26.11 -8.22
N ALA A 102 -0.95 26.38 -8.00
CA ALA A 102 0.13 25.48 -8.41
C ALA A 102 0.10 24.18 -7.60
N LEU A 103 0.42 23.04 -8.22
CA LEU A 103 0.47 21.76 -7.52
C LEU A 103 1.69 21.66 -6.61
N VAL A 104 1.44 21.39 -5.34
CA VAL A 104 2.44 20.97 -4.35
C VAL A 104 2.58 19.45 -4.47
N ARG A 105 3.81 18.93 -4.48
CA ARG A 105 4.07 17.49 -4.61
C ARG A 105 4.72 16.93 -3.35
N ALA A 106 4.35 15.71 -3.01
CA ALA A 106 5.05 14.92 -2.02
C ALA A 106 5.50 13.57 -2.57
N VAL A 107 6.72 13.17 -2.20
CA VAL A 107 7.25 11.81 -2.42
C VAL A 107 7.18 11.08 -1.09
N VAL A 108 6.55 9.92 -1.12
CA VAL A 108 6.28 9.09 0.06
C VAL A 108 6.90 7.72 -0.13
N TRP A 109 7.69 7.25 0.83
CA TRP A 109 8.28 5.90 0.80
C TRP A 109 7.40 4.91 1.54
N VAL A 110 7.14 3.77 0.92
CA VAL A 110 6.25 2.73 1.42
C VAL A 110 6.92 1.38 1.31
N MET A 111 6.60 0.45 2.20
CA MET A 111 6.97 -0.94 2.00
C MET A 111 6.29 -1.50 0.74
N PRO A 112 7.01 -2.31 -0.06
CA PRO A 112 6.49 -2.85 -1.33
C PRO A 112 5.28 -3.77 -1.13
N ASP A 113 5.20 -4.43 0.02
CA ASP A 113 4.08 -5.29 0.44
C ASP A 113 3.79 -5.08 1.93
N TYR A 114 2.84 -5.84 2.48
CA TYR A 114 2.47 -5.86 3.89
C TYR A 114 3.55 -6.53 4.74
N LEU A 115 3.65 -6.14 6.02
CA LEU A 115 4.53 -6.76 7.00
C LEU A 115 4.33 -8.28 7.01
N ALA A 116 5.46 -8.96 6.98
CA ALA A 116 5.56 -10.41 7.01
C ALA A 116 6.71 -10.83 7.91
N VAL A 117 6.61 -12.04 8.44
CA VAL A 117 7.65 -12.72 9.21
C VAL A 117 8.24 -13.86 8.40
N GLY A 118 9.57 -13.99 8.40
CA GLY A 118 10.28 -15.04 7.66
C GLY A 118 11.40 -14.53 6.74
N SER A 119 11.86 -15.39 5.83
CA SER A 119 12.86 -15.06 4.80
C SER A 119 12.17 -14.63 3.49
N ASP A 120 12.94 -14.28 2.45
CA ASP A 120 12.35 -13.95 1.14
C ASP A 120 11.68 -15.17 0.47
N GLU A 121 12.12 -16.38 0.81
CA GLU A 121 11.63 -17.64 0.25
C GLU A 121 10.50 -18.27 1.04
N ASP A 122 10.44 -18.02 2.36
CA ASP A 122 9.44 -18.58 3.27
C ASP A 122 9.03 -17.54 4.31
N PHE A 123 7.94 -16.84 4.00
CA PHE A 123 7.34 -15.83 4.85
C PHE A 123 5.82 -15.94 4.91
N VAL A 124 5.24 -15.31 5.93
CA VAL A 124 3.79 -15.16 6.05
C VAL A 124 3.46 -13.71 6.37
N ARG A 125 2.57 -13.08 5.59
CA ARG A 125 2.01 -11.75 5.88
C ARG A 125 1.16 -11.82 7.14
N VAL A 126 1.51 -11.02 8.14
CA VAL A 126 0.94 -11.14 9.48
C VAL A 126 -0.03 -10.01 9.81
N PRO A 127 -1.29 -10.33 10.17
CA PRO A 127 -2.22 -9.32 10.60
C PRO A 127 -1.93 -8.91 12.05
N LEU A 128 -2.04 -7.61 12.32
CA LEU A 128 -1.91 -7.03 13.65
C LEU A 128 -3.12 -6.14 13.95
N GLY A 129 -3.40 -5.95 15.24
CA GLY A 129 -4.27 -4.87 15.69
C GLY A 129 -3.58 -3.52 15.55
N LEU A 130 -4.36 -2.45 15.69
CA LEU A 130 -3.86 -1.08 15.57
C LEU A 130 -2.73 -0.78 16.59
N PRO A 131 -2.85 -1.10 17.90
CA PRO A 131 -1.79 -0.80 18.86
C PRO A 131 -0.47 -1.51 18.53
N GLU A 132 -0.55 -2.78 18.13
CA GLU A 132 0.61 -3.59 17.79
C GLU A 132 1.28 -3.08 16.50
N ALA A 133 0.49 -2.75 15.47
CA ALA A 133 0.99 -2.20 14.22
C ALA A 133 1.70 -0.85 14.42
N LEU A 134 1.12 0.05 15.22
CA LEU A 134 1.72 1.36 15.53
C LEU A 134 2.99 1.22 16.37
N ALA A 135 3.05 0.26 17.29
CA ALA A 135 4.25 -0.01 18.09
C ALA A 135 5.43 -0.43 17.20
N VAL A 136 5.21 -1.33 16.24
CA VAL A 136 6.21 -1.75 15.25
C VAL A 136 6.60 -0.58 14.35
N ALA A 137 5.61 0.12 13.77
CA ALA A 137 5.84 1.24 12.89
C ALA A 137 6.73 2.31 13.55
N ARG A 138 6.38 2.72 14.78
CA ARG A 138 7.13 3.71 15.55
C ARG A 138 8.58 3.30 15.77
N LYS A 139 8.83 2.04 16.17
CA LYS A 139 10.20 1.55 16.40
C LYS A 139 11.06 1.56 15.14
N PHE A 140 10.44 1.41 13.97
CA PHE A 140 11.14 1.48 12.69
C PHE A 140 11.26 2.89 12.10
N GLY A 141 10.62 3.91 12.69
CA GLY A 141 10.56 5.24 12.08
C GLY A 141 9.49 5.37 10.97
N PHE A 142 8.44 4.56 11.05
CA PHE A 142 7.31 4.51 10.11
C PHE A 142 5.99 4.88 10.79
N THR A 143 4.94 4.98 9.99
CA THR A 143 3.53 5.08 10.36
C THR A 143 2.70 4.15 9.46
N LEU A 144 1.38 4.17 9.64
CA LEU A 144 0.41 3.48 8.78
C LEU A 144 -0.12 4.44 7.70
N PRO A 145 -0.59 3.93 6.54
CA PRO A 145 -1.11 4.80 5.48
C PRO A 145 -2.43 5.44 5.86
N THR A 146 -2.75 6.59 5.26
CA THR A 146 -4.14 7.07 5.15
C THR A 146 -4.84 6.37 3.99
N ARG A 147 -6.17 6.53 3.88
CA ARG A 147 -6.93 6.11 2.68
C ARG A 147 -6.34 6.69 1.38
N LYS A 148 -5.99 7.98 1.37
CA LYS A 148 -5.37 8.63 0.22
C LYS A 148 -4.04 7.96 -0.18
N ILE A 149 -3.20 7.60 0.79
CA ILE A 149 -1.94 6.91 0.52
C ILE A 149 -2.18 5.48 0.00
N VAL A 150 -3.15 4.73 0.56
CA VAL A 150 -3.53 3.40 0.02
C VAL A 150 -3.94 3.49 -1.45
N ASN A 151 -4.77 4.48 -1.80
CA ASN A 151 -5.18 4.71 -3.20
C ASN A 151 -4.02 5.13 -4.10
N THR A 152 -3.13 5.99 -3.59
CA THR A 152 -1.94 6.44 -4.32
C THR A 152 -1.00 5.27 -4.62
N ILE A 153 -0.78 4.40 -3.63
CA ILE A 153 -0.05 3.14 -3.80
C ILE A 153 -0.70 2.28 -4.87
N HIS A 154 -2.01 2.09 -4.81
CA HIS A 154 -2.70 1.25 -5.77
C HIS A 154 -2.53 1.75 -7.21
N VAL A 155 -2.78 3.04 -7.45
CA VAL A 155 -2.61 3.66 -8.77
C VAL A 155 -1.19 3.44 -9.31
N GLN A 156 -0.17 3.61 -8.47
CA GLN A 156 1.24 3.52 -8.86
C GLN A 156 1.86 2.11 -8.73
N ALA A 157 1.14 1.14 -8.18
CA ALA A 157 1.62 -0.22 -8.02
C ALA A 157 1.83 -0.89 -9.38
N GLU A 158 2.98 -1.54 -9.53
CA GLU A 158 3.32 -2.37 -10.69
C GLU A 158 2.45 -3.64 -10.71
N ALA A 159 2.18 -4.21 -9.53
CA ALA A 159 1.35 -5.39 -9.35
C ALA A 159 0.04 -5.04 -8.62
N LYS A 160 -1.00 -4.73 -9.38
CA LYS A 160 -2.38 -4.63 -8.90
C LYS A 160 -3.01 -6.01 -8.96
N LEU A 161 -3.09 -6.69 -7.82
CA LEU A 161 -3.55 -8.08 -7.75
C LEU A 161 -5.03 -8.13 -7.36
N ASP A 162 -5.71 -9.16 -7.85
CA ASP A 162 -7.12 -9.35 -7.54
C ASP A 162 -7.29 -9.73 -6.06
N PRO A 163 -8.17 -9.03 -5.31
CA PRO A 163 -8.53 -9.43 -3.96
C PRO A 163 -9.23 -10.80 -3.98
N HIS A 164 -8.85 -11.67 -3.04
CA HIS A 164 -9.48 -12.99 -2.87
C HIS A 164 -9.98 -13.17 -1.43
N PRO A 165 -11.10 -12.53 -1.05
CA PRO A 165 -11.72 -12.75 0.26
C PRO A 165 -12.04 -14.23 0.47
N MET A 166 -11.71 -14.75 1.65
CA MET A 166 -12.08 -16.09 2.07
C MET A 166 -13.37 -16.07 2.90
N PRO A 167 -14.11 -17.19 2.98
CA PRO A 167 -15.37 -17.26 3.70
C PRO A 167 -15.27 -16.77 5.15
N ALA A 168 -16.23 -15.94 5.54
CA ALA A 168 -16.34 -15.44 6.89
C ALA A 168 -16.75 -16.56 7.85
N CYS A 169 -15.92 -16.85 8.84
CA CYS A 169 -16.21 -17.86 9.86
C CYS A 169 -15.34 -17.65 11.12
N ARG A 170 -15.54 -18.49 12.14
CA ARG A 170 -14.75 -18.44 13.39
C ARG A 170 -13.24 -18.61 13.20
N ALA A 171 -12.81 -19.22 12.09
CA ALA A 171 -11.39 -19.49 11.82
C ALA A 171 -10.66 -18.31 11.16
N MET A 172 -11.33 -17.18 10.88
CA MET A 172 -10.69 -16.00 10.24
C MET A 172 -9.49 -15.44 10.98
N THR A 173 -9.40 -15.66 12.29
CA THR A 173 -8.28 -15.24 13.14
C THR A 173 -7.26 -16.35 13.38
N SER A 174 -7.43 -17.52 12.76
CA SER A 174 -6.54 -18.67 12.93
C SER A 174 -5.28 -18.56 12.05
N VAL A 175 -4.20 -19.18 12.52
CA VAL A 175 -2.96 -19.31 11.74
C VAL A 175 -3.19 -20.03 10.41
N ALA A 176 -4.08 -21.02 10.37
CA ALA A 176 -4.42 -21.73 9.14
C ALA A 176 -4.99 -20.79 8.07
N TYR A 177 -5.89 -19.87 8.46
CA TYR A 177 -6.42 -18.84 7.57
C TYR A 177 -5.32 -17.87 7.09
N PHE A 178 -4.37 -17.51 7.96
CA PHE A 178 -3.29 -16.61 7.58
C PHE A 178 -2.40 -17.25 6.52
N LYS A 179 -2.01 -18.52 6.71
CA LYS A 179 -1.23 -19.30 5.74
C LYS A 179 -1.97 -19.46 4.41
N ALA A 180 -3.22 -19.91 4.45
CA ALA A 180 -4.01 -20.14 3.23
C ALA A 180 -4.18 -18.87 2.38
N HIS A 181 -4.43 -17.73 3.03
CA HIS A 181 -4.51 -16.45 2.31
C HIS A 181 -3.14 -15.97 1.81
N ASN A 182 -2.07 -16.18 2.60
CA ASN A 182 -0.72 -15.85 2.18
C ASN A 182 -0.32 -16.61 0.91
N GLU A 183 -0.56 -17.92 0.86
CA GLU A 183 -0.31 -18.75 -0.33
C GLU A 183 -1.11 -18.27 -1.54
N THR A 184 -2.34 -17.79 -1.33
CA THR A 184 -3.19 -17.23 -2.39
C THR A 184 -2.60 -15.96 -2.98
N ILE A 185 -2.03 -15.08 -2.14
CA ILE A 185 -1.31 -13.89 -2.60
C ILE A 185 -0.02 -14.28 -3.32
N ASP A 186 0.76 -15.19 -2.74
CA ASP A 186 2.07 -15.59 -3.29
C ASP A 186 1.93 -16.21 -4.68
N ARG A 187 0.90 -17.04 -4.91
CA ARG A 187 0.61 -17.57 -6.25
C ARG A 187 0.41 -16.48 -7.30
N GLN A 188 -0.24 -15.37 -6.93
CA GLN A 188 -0.43 -14.24 -7.84
C GLN A 188 0.86 -13.41 -8.04
N GLN A 189 1.70 -13.33 -7.00
CA GLN A 189 2.93 -12.53 -7.00
C GLN A 189 4.12 -13.18 -7.71
N ARG A 190 4.17 -14.52 -7.83
CA ARG A 190 5.31 -15.27 -8.41
C ARG A 190 5.76 -14.83 -9.80
N ARG A 191 4.91 -14.12 -10.56
CA ARG A 191 5.23 -13.55 -11.88
C ARG A 191 5.94 -12.18 -11.83
N PHE A 192 6.10 -11.60 -10.66
CA PHE A 192 6.75 -10.31 -10.44
C PHE A 192 8.08 -10.50 -9.71
N ALA A 193 9.00 -9.54 -9.87
CA ALA A 193 10.27 -9.57 -9.17
C ALA A 193 10.07 -9.34 -7.64
N PRO A 194 10.90 -9.94 -6.77
CA PRO A 194 10.91 -9.59 -5.35
C PRO A 194 11.07 -8.06 -5.15
N GLY A 195 10.33 -7.49 -4.20
CA GLY A 195 10.34 -6.05 -3.94
C GLY A 195 9.50 -5.20 -4.90
N THR A 196 8.78 -5.81 -5.84
CA THR A 196 7.76 -5.12 -6.66
C THR A 196 6.69 -4.50 -5.76
N LEU A 197 6.23 -3.29 -6.08
CA LEU A 197 5.14 -2.64 -5.34
C LEU A 197 3.81 -3.36 -5.64
N VAL A 198 3.27 -4.04 -4.63
CA VAL A 198 2.02 -4.81 -4.73
C VAL A 198 0.87 -4.09 -4.04
N SER A 199 -0.32 -4.14 -4.63
CA SER A 199 -1.54 -3.60 -4.04
C SER A 199 -2.76 -4.50 -4.31
N GLY A 200 -3.84 -4.29 -3.55
CA GLY A 200 -5.16 -4.90 -3.76
C GLY A 200 -5.51 -6.08 -2.85
N THR A 201 -4.53 -6.78 -2.29
CA THR A 201 -4.78 -8.11 -1.71
C THR A 201 -5.27 -8.14 -0.26
N LYS A 202 -5.14 -7.04 0.51
CA LYS A 202 -5.59 -6.96 1.91
C LYS A 202 -6.42 -5.70 2.13
N LYS A 203 -7.05 -5.63 3.31
CA LYS A 203 -7.55 -4.40 3.90
C LYS A 203 -6.39 -3.76 4.67
N ASP A 204 -5.89 -2.64 4.19
CA ASP A 204 -4.90 -1.86 4.90
C ASP A 204 -5.49 -1.37 6.23
N VAL A 205 -4.74 -1.54 7.32
CA VAL A 205 -4.99 -0.79 8.55
C VAL A 205 -4.49 0.62 8.34
N VAL A 206 -5.36 1.60 8.51
CA VAL A 206 -5.11 3.00 8.15
C VAL A 206 -5.20 3.95 9.34
N ILE A 207 -4.49 5.07 9.25
CA ILE A 207 -4.73 6.25 10.09
C ILE A 207 -5.80 7.15 9.44
N THR A 208 -6.67 7.71 10.28
CA THR A 208 -7.77 8.58 9.85
C THR A 208 -8.20 9.48 11.02
N PRO A 209 -8.57 10.75 10.77
CA PRO A 209 -9.14 11.63 11.81
C PRO A 209 -10.34 11.02 12.54
N ARG A 210 -11.07 10.09 11.88
CA ARG A 210 -12.25 9.44 12.47
C ARG A 210 -11.93 8.69 13.76
N LEU A 211 -10.69 8.20 13.93
CA LEU A 211 -10.31 7.46 15.15
C LEU A 211 -10.42 8.32 16.41
N ALA A 212 -10.33 9.65 16.30
CA ALA A 212 -10.54 10.56 17.43
C ALA A 212 -11.99 10.48 17.98
N SER A 213 -12.97 10.25 17.12
CA SER A 213 -14.37 10.09 17.51
C SER A 213 -14.74 8.65 17.92
N TYR A 214 -13.85 7.69 17.66
CA TYR A 214 -14.07 6.27 17.92
C TYR A 214 -12.90 5.67 18.71
N PRO A 215 -12.68 6.10 19.97
CA PRO A 215 -11.59 5.57 20.79
C PRO A 215 -11.71 4.05 20.94
N GLY A 216 -10.58 3.36 20.91
CA GLY A 216 -10.53 1.90 21.02
C GLY A 216 -11.00 1.15 19.76
N ARG A 217 -11.09 1.81 18.60
CA ARG A 217 -11.36 1.18 17.30
C ARG A 217 -10.12 1.12 16.40
N VAL A 218 -10.18 0.26 15.40
CA VAL A 218 -9.24 0.21 14.27
C VAL A 218 -9.94 0.68 13.00
N ALA A 219 -9.24 1.43 12.16
CA ALA A 219 -9.72 1.79 10.83
C ALA A 219 -9.10 0.88 9.77
N ILE A 220 -9.94 0.33 8.89
CA ILE A 220 -9.54 -0.52 7.78
C ILE A 220 -10.13 -0.03 6.46
N TYR A 221 -9.37 -0.16 5.40
CA TYR A 221 -9.75 0.21 4.04
C TYR A 221 -8.98 -0.62 3.02
N GLY A 222 -9.61 -1.03 1.93
CA GLY A 222 -8.88 -1.68 0.83
C GLY A 222 -9.62 -2.87 0.26
N TRP A 223 -8.90 -3.96 0.02
CA TRP A 223 -9.28 -4.95 -0.98
C TRP A 223 -9.64 -4.26 -2.29
N LEU A 224 -8.66 -3.52 -2.81
CA LEU A 224 -8.83 -2.75 -4.03
C LEU A 224 -8.77 -3.69 -5.23
N ARG A 225 -9.84 -3.71 -6.03
CA ARG A 225 -9.83 -4.33 -7.35
C ARG A 225 -8.83 -3.62 -8.27
N PRO A 226 -8.39 -4.23 -9.39
CA PRO A 226 -7.42 -3.60 -10.29
C PRO A 226 -7.82 -2.23 -10.86
N ASP A 227 -9.12 -1.93 -10.89
CA ASP A 227 -9.68 -0.63 -11.29
C ASP A 227 -9.69 0.42 -10.15
N GLY A 228 -9.26 0.04 -8.95
CA GLY A 228 -9.24 0.88 -7.76
C GLY A 228 -10.51 0.83 -6.92
N GLU A 229 -11.53 0.06 -7.30
CA GLU A 229 -12.75 -0.06 -6.50
C GLU A 229 -12.47 -0.83 -5.19
N ALA A 230 -12.83 -0.24 -4.05
CA ALA A 230 -12.64 -0.85 -2.75
C ALA A 230 -13.79 -1.79 -2.37
N ILE A 231 -13.49 -3.06 -2.12
CA ILE A 231 -14.46 -3.99 -1.52
C ILE A 231 -14.71 -3.62 -0.05
N GLN A 232 -13.67 -3.19 0.68
CA GLN A 232 -13.79 -2.66 2.03
C GLN A 232 -13.75 -1.12 2.00
N PRO A 233 -14.90 -0.43 2.15
CA PRO A 233 -14.89 1.01 2.40
C PRO A 233 -14.25 1.32 3.76
N LEU A 234 -13.85 2.58 3.96
CA LEU A 234 -13.23 3.02 5.20
C LEU A 234 -14.17 2.78 6.37
N SER A 235 -13.77 1.91 7.30
CA SER A 235 -14.62 1.41 8.37
C SER A 235 -13.88 1.36 9.70
N THR A 236 -14.58 1.72 10.78
CA THR A 236 -14.09 1.73 12.18
C THR A 236 -14.88 0.78 13.09
N VAL A 237 -15.61 -0.19 12.52
CA VAL A 237 -16.55 -1.05 13.28
C VAL A 237 -15.88 -2.02 14.25
N HIS A 238 -14.60 -2.34 14.04
CA HIS A 238 -13.87 -3.31 14.85
C HIS A 238 -13.11 -2.65 16.00
N GLU A 239 -12.99 -3.38 17.11
CA GLU A 239 -12.12 -3.00 18.23
C GLU A 239 -10.65 -2.87 17.79
N ALA A 240 -9.87 -2.02 18.47
CA ALA A 240 -8.50 -1.69 18.08
C ALA A 240 -7.58 -2.91 17.98
N ARG A 241 -7.80 -3.94 18.81
CA ARG A 241 -6.99 -5.18 18.82
C ARG A 241 -7.54 -6.27 17.90
N TYR A 242 -8.61 -5.99 17.16
CA TYR A 242 -9.12 -6.93 16.18
C TYR A 242 -8.09 -7.12 15.06
N ALA A 243 -7.85 -8.38 14.69
CA ALA A 243 -6.99 -8.73 13.58
C ALA A 243 -7.36 -10.11 13.06
N ASP A 244 -7.70 -10.16 11.77
CA ASP A 244 -7.99 -11.38 11.04
C ASP A 244 -7.09 -11.50 9.81
N TYR A 245 -7.24 -12.58 9.05
CA TYR A 245 -6.44 -12.83 7.85
C TYR A 245 -6.48 -11.69 6.82
N SER A 246 -7.49 -10.83 6.85
CA SER A 246 -7.70 -9.79 5.85
C SER A 246 -6.92 -8.50 6.13
N HIS A 247 -6.47 -8.29 7.38
CA HIS A 247 -5.65 -7.13 7.73
C HIS A 247 -4.29 -7.18 7.03
N GLY A 248 -3.92 -6.06 6.43
CA GLY A 248 -2.62 -5.78 5.85
C GLY A 248 -1.98 -4.61 6.59
N ILE A 249 -0.79 -4.84 7.13
CA ILE A 249 -0.02 -3.79 7.81
C ILE A 249 1.05 -3.30 6.85
N ARG A 250 0.78 -2.21 6.14
CA ARG A 250 1.76 -1.60 5.24
C ARG A 250 2.42 -0.43 5.95
N LEU A 251 3.74 -0.43 6.03
CA LEU A 251 4.45 0.69 6.64
C LEU A 251 4.72 1.78 5.61
N VAL A 252 4.51 3.03 6.05
CA VAL A 252 4.82 4.25 5.32
C VAL A 252 5.87 5.00 6.12
N SER A 253 6.96 5.46 5.49
CA SER A 253 8.00 6.20 6.20
C SER A 253 7.38 7.38 6.93
N SER A 254 7.81 7.64 8.17
CA SER A 254 7.39 8.84 8.89
C SER A 254 8.00 10.12 8.31
N THR A 255 8.90 9.99 7.33
CA THR A 255 9.51 11.10 6.60
C THR A 255 9.10 11.07 5.13
N VAL A 256 8.76 12.24 4.59
CA VAL A 256 8.38 12.47 3.18
C VAL A 256 9.20 13.63 2.61
N LEU A 257 9.32 13.72 1.29
CA LEU A 257 9.75 14.97 0.64
C LEU A 257 8.52 15.75 0.24
N VAL A 258 8.44 17.03 0.62
CA VAL A 258 7.46 17.98 0.07
C VAL A 258 8.25 19.04 -0.68
N ASP A 259 8.04 19.13 -1.99
CA ASP A 259 8.81 19.98 -2.90
C ASP A 259 10.35 19.85 -2.75
N GLY A 260 10.81 18.63 -2.47
CA GLY A 260 12.23 18.30 -2.31
C GLY A 260 12.78 18.47 -0.89
N GLU A 261 12.00 19.01 0.05
CA GLU A 261 12.40 19.16 1.45
C GLU A 261 11.87 18.03 2.32
N ALA A 262 12.74 17.44 3.15
CA ALA A 262 12.36 16.41 4.11
C ALA A 262 11.43 16.99 5.19
N ARG A 263 10.29 16.32 5.41
CA ARG A 263 9.29 16.69 6.42
C ARG A 263 8.75 15.45 7.11
N SER A 264 8.29 15.63 8.35
CA SER A 264 7.51 14.62 9.06
C SER A 264 6.14 14.45 8.40
N VAL A 265 5.69 13.21 8.22
CA VAL A 265 4.30 12.89 7.83
C VAL A 265 3.30 13.54 8.77
N PHE A 266 3.60 13.57 10.07
CA PHE A 266 2.71 14.14 11.08
C PHE A 266 2.55 15.65 10.91
N ASP A 267 3.65 16.37 10.66
CA ASP A 267 3.58 17.83 10.43
C ASP A 267 2.78 18.13 9.16
N VAL A 268 2.91 17.30 8.12
CA VAL A 268 2.14 17.45 6.88
C VAL A 268 0.66 17.15 7.09
N LEU A 269 0.31 16.12 7.88
CA LEU A 269 -1.08 15.78 8.18
C LEU A 269 -1.75 16.81 9.10
N GLU A 270 -1.00 17.44 10.00
CA GLU A 270 -1.51 18.44 10.95
C GLU A 270 -1.68 19.84 10.30
N ASP A 271 -0.92 20.15 9.24
CA ASP A 271 -0.98 21.43 8.52
C ASP A 271 -2.17 21.50 7.55
N PRO A 272 -3.16 22.40 7.77
CA PRO A 272 -4.33 22.52 6.90
C PRO A 272 -4.01 22.83 5.43
N SER A 273 -2.89 23.50 5.16
CA SER A 273 -2.47 23.86 3.80
C SER A 273 -1.79 22.71 3.05
N ARG A 274 -1.38 21.65 3.77
CA ARG A 274 -0.58 20.54 3.23
C ARG A 274 -1.20 19.16 3.47
N ALA A 275 -2.15 19.03 4.39
CA ALA A 275 -2.79 17.76 4.70
C ALA A 275 -3.38 17.08 3.47
N GLY A 276 -3.86 17.89 2.51
CA GLY A 276 -4.31 17.42 1.20
C GLY A 276 -3.27 16.59 0.44
N LEU A 277 -1.97 16.69 0.72
CA LEU A 277 -0.96 15.81 0.14
C LEU A 277 -1.14 14.36 0.59
N LEU A 278 -1.44 14.14 1.87
CA LEU A 278 -1.41 12.83 2.49
C LEU A 278 -2.79 12.34 2.92
N SER A 279 -3.82 13.19 2.96
CA SER A 279 -5.17 12.88 3.43
C SER A 279 -6.20 13.44 2.47
N ASP A 280 -7.26 12.68 2.23
CA ASP A 280 -8.48 13.12 1.53
C ASP A 280 -9.64 13.37 2.51
N GLU A 281 -9.35 13.40 3.82
CA GLU A 281 -10.29 13.71 4.89
C GLU A 281 -9.99 15.07 5.56
N GLY A 282 -9.03 15.83 5.00
CA GLY A 282 -8.54 17.09 5.57
C GLY A 282 -7.42 16.87 6.60
N PRO A 283 -7.05 17.93 7.36
CA PRO A 283 -6.02 17.85 8.39
C PRO A 283 -6.43 16.94 9.55
N ASP A 284 -5.44 16.23 10.10
CA ASP A 284 -5.59 15.39 11.28
C ASP A 284 -4.75 15.98 12.44
N PRO A 285 -5.34 16.79 13.32
CA PRO A 285 -4.63 17.37 14.48
C PRO A 285 -4.26 16.31 15.54
N ASN A 286 -4.68 15.05 15.37
CA ASN A 286 -4.37 13.95 16.28
C ASN A 286 -3.39 12.94 15.67
N ALA A 287 -2.87 13.18 14.46
CA ALA A 287 -2.02 12.24 13.74
C ALA A 287 -0.85 11.75 14.60
N ARG A 288 -0.17 12.67 15.30
CA ARG A 288 0.96 12.33 16.18
C ARG A 288 0.55 11.61 17.46
N ARG A 289 -0.66 11.87 18.00
CA ARG A 289 -1.15 11.23 19.23
C ARG A 289 -1.35 9.73 19.07
N LEU A 290 -1.68 9.28 17.86
CA LEU A 290 -1.85 7.85 17.56
C LEU A 290 -0.55 7.06 17.79
N LEU A 291 0.62 7.66 17.60
CA LEU A 291 1.89 7.00 17.90
C LEU A 291 2.20 6.90 19.40
N GLY A 292 1.43 7.51 20.31
CA GLY A 292 1.75 7.59 21.73
C GLY A 292 2.98 8.48 22.04
N PRO A 293 3.36 8.63 23.33
CA PRO A 293 4.53 9.43 23.71
C PRO A 293 5.83 8.82 23.12
N SER A 294 6.78 9.70 22.79
CA SER A 294 8.14 9.35 22.33
C SER A 294 8.99 8.82 23.46
#